data_AF-A0A0A2M2M0-F1
#
_entry.id   AF-A0A0A2M2M0-F1
#
_cell.length_a   1.000
_cell.length_b   1.000
_cell.length_c   1.000
_cell.angle_alpha   90.00
_cell.angle_beta   90.00
_cell.angle_gamma   90.00
#
_symmetry.space_group_name_H-M   'P 1'
#
loop_
_entity.id
_entity.type
_entity.pdbx_description
1 polymer ?
#
loop_
_entity_poly.entity_id
_entity_poly.type
_entity_poly.pdbx_seq_one_letter_code
_entity_poly.pdbx_strand_id
1 'polypeptide(L)' 'MKKWVRSGLVWAGILYIITMGFFPIIDHEGFNLEKLLLGLPLWAVVGLIIGYLFEKKPRRKKIIKP' A
#
# COMPACT_ATOMS: atom_id res chain seq x y z
N MET A 1 8.37 14.30 -8.64
CA MET A 1 7.21 13.37 -8.54
C MET A 1 6.14 14.00 -7.66
N LYS A 2 4.86 13.87 -8.03
CA LYS A 2 3.75 14.41 -7.23
C LYS A 2 3.73 13.77 -5.83
N LYS A 3 3.37 14.54 -4.78
CA LYS A 3 3.44 14.10 -3.38
C LYS A 3 2.56 12.85 -3.14
N TRP A 4 1.38 12.82 -3.75
CA TRP A 4 0.49 11.64 -3.71
C TRP A 4 1.18 10.36 -4.21
N VAL A 5 1.98 10.44 -5.27
CA VAL A 5 2.61 9.26 -5.88
C VAL A 5 3.63 8.68 -4.91
N ARG A 6 4.41 9.52 -4.22
CA ARG A 6 5.35 9.06 -3.17
C ARG A 6 4.61 8.39 -2.02
N SER A 7 3.52 9.00 -1.53
CA SER A 7 2.70 8.40 -0.47
C SER A 7 2.07 7.08 -0.92
N GLY A 8 1.57 7.00 -2.16
CA GLY A 8 0.98 5.79 -2.71
C GLY A 8 1.99 4.66 -2.91
N LEU A 9 3.22 4.98 -3.34
CA LEU A 9 4.29 4.00 -3.47
C LEU A 9 4.72 3.44 -2.10
N VAL A 10 4.82 4.31 -1.09
CA VAL A 10 5.11 3.90 0.29
C VAL A 10 4.00 3.00 0.84
N TRP A 11 2.73 3.37 0.62
CA TRP A 11 1.58 2.54 1.00
C TRP A 11 1.56 1.19 0.26
N ALA A 12 1.86 1.17 -1.04
CA ALA A 12 1.95 -0.05 -1.84
C ALA A 12 2.99 -1.02 -1.24
N GLY A 13 4.19 -0.53 -0.93
CA GLY A 13 5.26 -1.33 -0.34
C GLY A 13 4.89 -1.88 1.04
N ILE A 14 4.31 -1.04 1.92
CA ILE A 14 3.88 -1.47 3.26
C ILE A 14 2.81 -2.56 3.17
N LEU A 15 1.78 -2.34 2.36
CA LEU A 15 0.69 -3.29 2.22
C LEU A 15 1.12 -4.59 1.55
N TYR A 16 2.04 -4.51 0.58
CA TYR A 16 2.65 -5.69 -0.03
C TYR A 16 3.40 -6.52 1.00
N ILE A 17 4.21 -5.91 1.87
CA ILE A 17 4.95 -6.65 2.91
C ILE A 17 3.98 -7.30 3.91
N ILE A 18 2.97 -6.56 4.36
CA ILE A 18 1.97 -7.08 5.30
C ILE A 18 1.28 -8.29 4.69
N THR A 19 0.79 -8.17 3.46
CA THR A 19 0.06 -9.25 2.83
C THR A 19 0.97 -10.40 2.42
N MET A 20 2.19 -10.15 1.97
CA MET A 20 3.14 -11.25 1.74
C MET A 20 3.52 -12.00 3.02
N GLY A 21 3.38 -11.38 4.21
CA GLY A 21 3.51 -12.05 5.50
C GLY A 21 2.24 -12.75 5.99
N PHE A 22 1.06 -12.17 5.74
CA PHE A 22 -0.24 -12.71 6.16
C PHE A 22 -0.78 -13.79 5.22
N PHE A 23 -0.64 -13.60 3.91
CA PHE A 23 -1.11 -14.49 2.87
C PHE A 23 -0.54 -15.92 3.00
N PRO A 24 0.76 -16.16 3.25
CA PRO A 24 1.27 -17.52 3.44
C PRO A 24 0.74 -18.22 4.69
N ILE A 25 0.29 -17.47 5.70
CA ILE A 25 -0.31 -18.04 6.91
C ILE A 25 -1.74 -18.51 6.61
N ILE A 26 -2.46 -17.84 5.71
CA ILE A 26 -3.85 -18.13 5.38
C ILE A 26 -3.95 -19.18 4.26
N ASP A 27 -3.07 -19.09 3.26
CA ASP A 27 -3.27 -19.82 2.01
C ASP A 27 -2.90 -21.31 2.14
N HIS A 28 -2.05 -21.71 3.11
CA HIS A 28 -1.59 -23.09 3.41
C HIS A 28 -1.10 -23.96 2.22
N GLU A 29 -1.23 -23.48 0.99
CA GLU A 29 -0.77 -24.04 -0.27
C GLU A 29 0.53 -23.35 -0.69
N GLY A 30 1.43 -24.14 -1.29
CA GLY A 30 2.81 -23.78 -1.57
C GLY A 30 3.00 -22.38 -2.12
N PHE A 31 3.96 -21.67 -1.55
CA PHE A 31 4.39 -20.32 -1.89
C PHE A 31 4.74 -20.23 -3.39
N ASN A 32 3.75 -19.95 -4.24
CA ASN A 32 3.92 -19.97 -5.69
C ASN A 32 4.43 -18.61 -6.18
N LEU A 33 5.55 -18.63 -6.93
CA LEU A 33 6.19 -17.45 -7.53
C LEU A 33 5.22 -16.66 -8.41
N GLU A 34 4.24 -17.32 -9.02
CA GLU A 34 3.20 -16.69 -9.83
C GLU A 34 2.31 -15.76 -9.01
N LYS A 35 1.91 -16.17 -7.79
CA LYS A 35 1.10 -15.34 -6.88
C LYS A 35 1.90 -14.12 -6.38
N LEU A 36 3.20 -14.28 -6.16
CA LEU A 36 4.13 -13.19 -5.82
C LEU A 36 4.21 -12.15 -6.95
N LEU A 37 4.42 -12.60 -8.19
CA LEU A 37 4.51 -11.71 -9.36
C LEU A 37 3.19 -11.03 -9.68
N LEU A 38 2.05 -11.72 -9.55
CA LEU A 38 0.71 -11.15 -9.73
C LEU A 38 0.34 -10.18 -8.59
N GLY A 39 0.88 -10.40 -7.39
CA GLY A 39 0.70 -9.52 -6.26
C GLY A 39 1.36 -8.15 -6.47
N LEU A 40 2.52 -8.08 -7.12
CA LEU A 40 3.25 -6.83 -7.34
C LEU A 40 2.43 -5.73 -8.06
N PRO A 41 1.86 -5.97 -9.27
CA PRO A 41 1.05 -4.97 -9.97
C PRO A 41 -0.27 -4.71 -9.25
N LEU A 42 -0.90 -5.72 -8.65
CA LEU A 42 -2.14 -5.56 -7.89
C LEU A 42 -1.92 -4.61 -6.70
N TRP A 43 -0.88 -4.82 -5.90
CA TRP A 43 -0.55 -3.98 -4.76
C TRP A 43 -0.07 -2.60 -5.15
N ALA A 44 0.61 -2.45 -6.29
CA ALA A 44 0.96 -1.15 -6.83
C ALA A 44 -0.28 -0.29 -7.14
N VAL A 45 -1.31 -0.90 -7.75
CA VAL A 45 -2.58 -0.22 -8.05
C VAL A 45 -3.31 0.15 -6.75
N VAL A 46 -3.43 -0.78 -5.81
CA VAL A 46 -4.09 -0.54 -4.50
C VAL A 46 -3.38 0.57 -3.71
N GLY A 47 -2.06 0.52 -3.62
CA GLY A 47 -1.28 1.54 -2.91
C GLY A 47 -1.36 2.91 -3.58
N LEU A 48 -1.39 2.98 -4.92
CA LEU A 48 -1.61 4.25 -5.63
C LEU A 48 -3.01 4.82 -5.39
N ILE A 49 -4.06 3.98 -5.36
CA ILE A 49 -5.43 4.38 -5.02
C ILE A 49 -5.47 4.96 -3.60
N ILE A 50 -4.85 4.27 -2.63
CA ILE A 50 -4.77 4.73 -1.24
C ILE A 50 -3.99 6.04 -1.15
N GLY A 51 -2.85 6.15 -1.83
CA GLY A 51 -2.06 7.38 -1.90
C GLY A 51 -2.86 8.57 -2.46
N TYR A 52 -3.68 8.32 -3.48
CA TYR A 52 -4.57 9.33 -4.05
C TYR A 52 -5.68 9.73 -3.07
N LEU A 53 -6.28 8.75 -2.37
CA LEU A 53 -7.33 8.99 -1.38
C LEU A 53 -6.81 9.78 -0.17
N PHE A 54 -5.58 9.48 0.27
CA PHE A 54 -4.91 10.17 1.38
C PHE A 54 -4.48 11.61 1.02
N GLU A 55 -4.06 11.87 -0.20
CA GLU A 55 -3.75 13.24 -0.68
C GLU A 55 -5.00 14.13 -0.64
N LYS A 56 -6.18 13.55 -0.93
CA LYS A 56 -7.46 14.25 -0.82
C LYS A 56 -7.92 14.50 0.60
N LYS A 57 -7.33 13.83 1.61
CA LYS A 57 -7.66 14.11 3.01
C LYS A 57 -6.99 15.43 3.38
N PRO A 58 -7.74 16.53 3.63
CA PRO A 58 -7.12 17.76 4.07
C PRO A 58 -6.35 17.41 5.34
N ARG A 59 -5.03 17.67 5.34
CA ARG A 59 -4.25 17.63 6.57
C ARG A 59 -5.05 18.45 7.56
N ARG A 60 -5.66 17.80 8.57
CA ARG A 60 -6.05 18.51 9.77
C ARG A 60 -4.74 19.10 10.25
N LYS A 61 -4.49 20.37 9.91
CA LYS A 61 -3.46 21.18 10.53
C LYS A 61 -3.69 20.90 12.01
N LYS A 62 -2.72 20.27 12.67
CA LYS A 62 -2.67 20.32 14.13
C LYS A 62 -2.68 21.81 14.42
N ILE A 63 -3.83 22.31 14.85
CA ILE A 63 -3.97 23.63 15.41
C ILE A 63 -3.18 23.51 16.71
N ILE A 64 -1.89 23.79 16.61
CA ILE A 64 -1.09 24.15 17.77
C ILE A 64 -1.61 25.55 18.08
N LYS A 65 -2.60 25.61 18.97
CA LYS A 65 -3.08 26.86 19.59
C LYS A 65 -2.00 27.34 20.59
N PRO A 66 -1.96 28.65 20.86
CA PRO A 66 -0.75 29.46 21.09
C PRO A 66 0.05 29.10 22.33
#